data_AF-A0A437JCY6-F1
#
_entry.id   AF-A0A437JCY6-F1
#
_cell.length_a   1.000
_cell.length_b   1.000
_cell.length_c   1.000
_cell.angle_alpha   90.00
_cell.angle_beta   90.00
_cell.angle_gamma   90.00
#
_symmetry.space_group_name_H-M   'P 1'
#
loop_
_entity.id
_entity.type
_entity.pdbx_description
1 polymer ?
#
loop_
_entity_poly.entity_id
_entity_poly.type
_entity_poly.pdbx_seq_one_letter_code
_entity_poly.pdbx_strand_id
1 'polypeptide(L)'
;MAIFPKPVSPRSALGDFWSYFSEKRAHKWPLLGLAAAITWVIIWAFLLDAKTNTAPRRYKIIYVQSWDANRPDAVIIAKQKADLAKGEMLLAKKQKEMQAVADMVGIEWREEAARNGARRQEALKDINAVLDARLAKARAEEAAQAGSTAAKP
;
A
#
# COMPACT_ATOMS: atom_id res chain seq x y z
N MET A 1 35.47 -53.49 -33.00
CA MET A 1 35.48 -52.82 -31.68
C MET A 1 34.26 -51.92 -31.62
N ALA A 2 33.44 -52.00 -30.56
CA ALA A 2 32.26 -51.13 -30.43
C ALA A 2 32.71 -49.70 -30.05
N ILE A 3 32.30 -48.72 -30.85
CA ILE A 3 32.71 -47.31 -30.80
C ILE A 3 31.84 -46.47 -29.83
N PHE A 4 30.76 -47.04 -29.28
CA PHE A 4 29.82 -46.33 -28.41
C PHE A 4 29.77 -46.90 -26.98
N PRO A 5 29.68 -46.04 -25.94
CA PRO A 5 29.49 -46.48 -24.57
C PRO A 5 28.13 -47.17 -24.42
N LYS A 6 28.08 -48.24 -23.62
CA LYS A 6 26.84 -48.97 -23.36
C LYS A 6 25.82 -48.04 -22.68
N PRO A 7 24.53 -48.06 -23.08
CA PRO A 7 23.52 -47.22 -22.45
C PRO A 7 23.38 -47.61 -20.97
N VAL A 8 23.49 -46.62 -20.09
CA VAL A 8 23.31 -46.79 -18.65
C VAL A 8 21.83 -47.09 -18.38
N SER A 9 21.55 -48.17 -17.66
CA SER A 9 20.17 -48.48 -17.26
C SER A 9 19.74 -47.62 -16.07
N PRO A 10 18.46 -47.20 -15.97
CA PRO A 10 17.97 -46.40 -14.84
C PRO A 10 18.22 -47.09 -13.48
N ARG A 11 18.13 -48.42 -13.46
CA ARG A 11 18.39 -49.24 -12.28
C ARG A 11 19.86 -49.19 -11.87
N SER A 12 20.78 -49.17 -12.83
CA SER A 12 22.21 -49.01 -12.57
C SER A 12 22.54 -47.60 -12.06
N ALA A 13 21.89 -46.56 -12.61
CA ALA A 13 22.11 -45.18 -12.19
C ALA A 13 21.64 -44.94 -10.74
N LEU A 14 20.50 -45.49 -10.34
CA LEU A 14 20.02 -45.43 -8.95
C LEU A 14 20.94 -46.19 -7.99
N GLY A 15 21.46 -47.35 -8.41
CA GLY A 15 22.44 -48.12 -7.63
C GLY A 15 23.74 -47.34 -7.42
N ASP A 16 24.24 -46.67 -8.46
CA ASP A 16 25.43 -45.83 -8.38
C ASP A 16 25.22 -44.60 -7.48
N PHE A 17 24.05 -43.96 -7.56
CA PHE A 17 23.65 -42.88 -6.66
C PHE A 17 23.65 -43.32 -5.19
N TRP A 18 23.08 -44.49 -4.87
CA TRP A 18 23.03 -44.99 -3.50
C TRP A 18 24.39 -45.47 -2.98
N SER A 19 25.22 -46.02 -3.88
CA SER A 19 26.63 -46.34 -3.65
C SER A 19 27.40 -45.08 -3.19
N TYR A 20 27.23 -43.96 -3.89
CA TYR A 20 27.86 -42.70 -3.52
C TYR A 20 27.45 -42.22 -2.12
N PHE A 21 26.20 -42.42 -1.69
CA PHE A 21 25.77 -42.09 -0.33
C PHE A 21 26.32 -43.04 0.75
N SER A 22 26.64 -44.28 0.39
CA SER A 22 27.16 -45.31 1.31
C SER A 22 28.65 -45.13 1.63
N GLU A 23 29.39 -44.43 0.76
CA GLU A 23 30.83 -44.21 0.92
C GLU A 23 31.14 -43.15 1.99
N LYS A 24 31.97 -43.51 2.98
CA LYS A 24 32.34 -42.67 4.14
C LYS A 24 33.24 -41.50 3.73
N ARG A 25 32.65 -40.34 3.43
CA ARG A 25 33.37 -39.06 3.27
C ARG A 25 32.83 -38.03 4.25
N ALA A 26 33.72 -37.39 5.00
CA ALA A 26 33.36 -36.48 6.09
C ALA A 26 32.51 -35.27 5.65
N HIS A 27 32.70 -34.76 4.44
CA HIS A 27 32.07 -33.52 3.96
C HIS A 27 30.71 -33.72 3.25
N LYS A 28 30.29 -34.95 2.95
CA LYS A 28 29.03 -35.21 2.20
C LYS A 28 27.80 -34.67 2.91
N TRP A 29 27.65 -35.04 4.18
CA TRP A 29 26.49 -34.66 4.98
C TRP A 29 26.44 -33.16 5.32
N PRO A 30 27.56 -32.50 5.71
CA PRO A 30 27.56 -31.05 5.92
C PRO A 30 27.20 -30.26 4.66
N LEU A 31 27.76 -30.60 3.50
CA LEU A 31 27.46 -29.91 2.24
C LEU A 31 26.02 -30.12 1.79
N LEU A 32 25.52 -31.36 1.89
CA LEU A 32 24.12 -31.66 1.59
C LEU A 32 23.17 -30.91 2.53
N GLY A 33 23.48 -30.89 3.82
CA GLY A 33 22.72 -30.15 4.83
C GLY A 33 22.69 -28.65 4.54
N LEU A 34 23.84 -28.06 4.17
CA LEU A 34 23.92 -26.65 3.80
C LEU A 34 23.10 -26.34 2.54
N ALA A 35 23.22 -27.17 1.50
CA ALA A 35 22.44 -27.01 0.28
C ALA A 35 20.92 -27.10 0.57
N ALA A 36 20.50 -28.13 1.32
CA ALA A 36 19.11 -28.29 1.72
C ALA A 36 18.62 -27.10 2.57
N ALA A 37 19.44 -26.61 3.50
CA ALA A 37 19.11 -25.47 4.36
C ALA A 37 18.89 -24.19 3.55
N ILE A 38 19.79 -23.85 2.62
CA ILE A 38 19.64 -22.68 1.76
C ILE A 38 18.36 -22.79 0.91
N THR A 39 18.12 -23.96 0.32
CA THR A 39 16.91 -24.21 -0.48
C THR A 39 15.65 -24.06 0.37
N TRP A 40 15.67 -24.57 1.60
CA TRP A 40 14.57 -24.45 2.54
C TRP A 40 14.31 -23.01 2.97
N VAL A 41 15.35 -22.21 3.20
CA VAL A 41 15.23 -20.78 3.53
C VAL A 41 14.53 -20.03 2.41
N ILE A 42 14.86 -20.31 1.15
CA ILE A 42 14.19 -19.70 -0.02
C ILE A 42 12.70 -20.06 -0.03
N ILE A 43 12.36 -21.35 0.10
CA ILE A 43 10.97 -21.81 0.14
C ILE A 43 10.22 -21.17 1.31
N TRP A 44 10.84 -21.14 2.49
CA TRP A 44 10.27 -20.56 3.70
C TRP A 44 9.99 -19.05 3.55
N ALA A 45 10.90 -18.30 2.92
CA ALA A 45 10.68 -16.89 2.61
C ALA A 45 9.44 -16.68 1.72
N PHE A 46 9.26 -17.52 0.69
CA PHE A 46 8.06 -17.47 -0.14
C PHE A 46 6.79 -17.86 0.62
N LEU A 47 6.85 -18.83 1.53
CA LEU A 47 5.69 -19.20 2.36
C LEU A 47 5.27 -18.06 3.30
N LEU A 48 6.23 -17.31 3.84
CA LEU A 48 5.95 -16.12 4.65
C LEU A 48 5.34 -14.99 3.79
N ASP A 49 5.86 -14.76 2.57
CA ASP A 49 5.39 -13.68 1.67
C ASP A 49 4.11 -14.04 0.88
N ALA A 50 3.72 -15.31 0.83
CA ALA A 50 2.54 -15.75 0.09
C ALA A 50 1.24 -15.03 0.53
N LYS A 51 1.17 -14.58 1.80
CA LYS A 51 0.00 -13.87 2.34
C LYS A 51 -0.03 -12.38 1.97
N THR A 52 1.11 -11.76 1.69
CA THR A 52 1.24 -10.33 1.43
C THR A 52 1.13 -9.99 -0.05
N ASN A 53 1.80 -10.75 -0.93
CA ASN A 53 1.86 -10.43 -2.36
C ASN A 53 1.09 -11.39 -3.28
N THR A 54 0.90 -12.64 -2.87
CA THR A 54 0.42 -13.71 -3.78
C THR A 54 -1.04 -14.13 -3.51
N ALA A 55 -1.63 -13.70 -2.39
CA ALA A 55 -3.03 -13.96 -2.10
C ALA A 55 -3.94 -13.25 -3.14
N PRO A 56 -4.92 -13.94 -3.75
CA PRO A 56 -5.91 -13.29 -4.59
C PRO A 56 -6.55 -12.16 -3.77
N ARG A 57 -6.41 -10.92 -4.24
CA ARG A 57 -7.10 -9.77 -3.64
C ARG A 57 -8.59 -10.08 -3.71
N ARG A 58 -9.19 -10.46 -2.57
CA ARG A 58 -10.64 -10.60 -2.48
C ARG A 58 -11.25 -9.31 -2.99
N TYR A 59 -12.18 -9.40 -3.94
CA TYR A 59 -12.87 -8.24 -4.48
C TYR A 59 -13.46 -7.45 -3.31
N LYS A 60 -12.87 -6.29 -3.01
CA LYS A 60 -13.36 -5.44 -1.94
C LYS A 60 -14.54 -4.68 -2.51
N ILE A 61 -15.75 -5.08 -2.12
CA ILE A 61 -16.94 -4.30 -2.41
C ILE A 61 -16.82 -3.04 -1.56
N ILE A 62 -16.44 -1.93 -2.18
CA ILE A 62 -16.37 -0.62 -1.54
C ILE A 62 -17.77 -0.03 -1.66
N TYR A 63 -18.52 -0.06 -0.56
CA TYR A 63 -19.79 0.64 -0.48
C TYR A 63 -19.52 2.14 -0.36
N VAL A 64 -19.93 2.88 -1.37
CA VAL A 64 -19.97 4.33 -1.29
C VAL A 64 -21.21 4.68 -0.48
N GLN A 65 -21.09 5.50 0.57
CA GLN A 65 -22.27 5.97 1.29
C GLN A 65 -23.12 6.77 0.30
N SER A 66 -24.37 6.36 0.08
CA SER A 66 -25.37 7.18 -0.58
C SER A 66 -25.79 8.28 0.40
N TRP A 67 -25.81 9.52 -0.06
CA TRP A 67 -26.20 10.66 0.75
C TRP A 67 -27.66 10.98 0.47
N ASP A 68 -28.37 11.47 1.48
CA ASP A 68 -29.75 11.91 1.34
C ASP A 68 -29.84 13.04 0.30
N ALA A 69 -30.80 12.94 -0.63
CA ALA A 69 -30.96 13.90 -1.72
C ALA A 69 -31.43 15.28 -1.25
N ASN A 70 -32.06 15.36 -0.06
CA ASN A 70 -32.59 16.60 0.52
C ASN A 70 -31.63 17.20 1.55
N ARG A 71 -30.38 16.74 1.61
CA ARG A 71 -29.38 17.29 2.55
C ARG A 71 -29.06 18.75 2.18
N PRO A 72 -29.06 19.68 3.15
CA PRO A 72 -28.69 21.08 2.92
C PRO A 72 -27.22 21.25 2.50
N ASP A 73 -27.00 22.11 1.51
CA ASP A 73 -25.68 22.39 0.93
C ASP A 73 -24.72 22.96 1.97
N ALA A 74 -25.19 23.77 2.91
CA ALA A 74 -24.37 24.30 3.99
C ALA A 74 -23.77 23.19 4.86
N VAL A 75 -24.49 22.09 5.07
CA VAL A 75 -24.00 20.93 5.83
C VAL A 75 -23.00 20.12 5.01
N ILE A 76 -23.17 20.04 3.69
CA ILE A 76 -22.19 19.40 2.80
C ILE A 76 -20.86 20.16 2.86
N ILE A 77 -20.90 21.48 2.71
CA ILE A 77 -19.70 22.33 2.68
C ILE A 77 -19.00 22.33 4.06
N ALA A 78 -19.77 22.38 5.15
CA ALA A 78 -19.21 22.27 6.50
C ALA A 78 -18.47 20.93 6.71
N LYS A 79 -19.03 19.83 6.19
CA LYS A 79 -18.37 18.52 6.23
C LYS A 79 -17.12 18.48 5.35
N GLN A 80 -17.16 19.05 4.14
CA GLN A 80 -15.98 19.16 3.26
C GLN A 80 -14.82 19.89 3.95
N LYS A 81 -15.11 20.97 4.70
CA LYS A 81 -14.10 21.69 5.48
C LYS A 81 -13.49 20.82 6.60
N ALA A 82 -14.31 20.06 7.32
CA ALA A 82 -13.85 19.13 8.35
C ALA A 82 -13.01 17.97 7.76
N ASP A 83 -13.44 17.42 6.63
CA ASP A 83 -12.73 16.34 5.93
C ASP A 83 -11.38 16.83 5.37
N LEU A 84 -11.31 18.07 4.88
CA LEU A 84 -10.07 18.72 4.47
C LEU A 84 -9.08 18.84 5.64
N ALA A 85 -9.53 19.32 6.80
CA ALA A 85 -8.69 19.43 7.99
C ALA A 85 -8.18 18.05 8.45
N LYS A 86 -9.04 17.02 8.41
CA LYS A 86 -8.66 15.64 8.72
C LYS A 86 -7.63 15.10 7.72
N GLY A 87 -7.80 15.41 6.43
CA GLY A 87 -6.86 15.07 5.37
C GLY A 87 -5.46 15.64 5.64
N GLU A 88 -5.36 16.92 6.00
CA GLU A 88 -4.08 17.56 6.32
C GLU A 88 -3.40 16.91 7.54
N MET A 89 -4.16 16.56 8.57
CA MET A 89 -3.61 15.86 9.74
C MET A 89 -3.03 14.49 9.38
N LEU A 90 -3.70 13.74 8.50
CA LEU A 90 -3.20 12.45 8.02
C LEU A 90 -1.98 12.60 7.12
N LEU A 91 -1.99 13.60 6.24
CA LEU A 91 -0.86 13.93 5.37
C LEU A 91 0.37 14.31 6.20
N ALA A 92 0.22 15.16 7.21
CA ALA A 92 1.31 15.56 8.09
C ALA A 92 1.93 14.36 8.84
N LYS A 93 1.11 13.39 9.28
CA LYS A 93 1.61 12.15 9.87
C LYS A 93 2.43 11.33 8.86
N LYS A 94 1.89 11.15 7.65
CA LYS A 94 2.58 10.43 6.57
C LYS A 94 3.88 11.10 6.16
N GLN A 95 3.92 12.43 6.12
CA GLN A 95 5.14 13.18 5.85
C GLN A 95 6.20 12.91 6.92
N LYS A 96 5.85 12.90 8.21
CA LYS A 96 6.80 12.56 9.29
C LYS A 96 7.36 11.14 9.16
N GLU A 97 6.51 10.17 8.82
CA GLU A 97 6.95 8.79 8.56
C GLU A 97 7.96 8.74 7.40
N MET A 98 7.68 9.46 6.31
CA MET A 98 8.57 9.50 5.14
C MET A 98 9.87 10.27 5.40
N GLN A 99 9.84 11.32 6.22
CA GLN A 99 11.04 12.06 6.63
C GLN A 99 12.02 11.17 7.39
N ALA A 100 11.52 10.34 8.31
CA ALA A 100 12.35 9.38 9.04
C ALA A 100 13.02 8.37 8.08
N VAL A 101 12.30 7.91 7.06
CA VAL A 101 12.87 7.05 6.03
C VAL A 101 13.93 7.79 5.22
N ALA A 102 13.66 9.03 4.81
CA ALA A 102 14.60 9.84 4.06
C ALA A 102 15.92 10.09 4.83
N ASP A 103 15.84 10.37 6.13
CA ASP A 103 17.01 10.53 7.00
C ASP A 103 17.82 9.22 7.11
N MET A 104 17.16 8.04 7.13
CA MET A 104 17.86 6.75 7.13
C MET A 104 18.62 6.46 5.82
N VAL A 105 18.09 6.92 4.68
CA VAL A 105 18.68 6.66 3.36
C VAL A 105 19.54 7.83 2.84
N GLY A 106 19.70 8.89 3.63
CA GLY A 106 20.52 10.06 3.29
C GLY A 106 19.95 10.92 2.16
N ILE A 107 18.62 10.90 1.95
CA ILE A 107 17.96 11.76 0.96
C ILE A 107 17.68 13.12 1.60
N GLU A 108 18.24 14.18 1.02
CA GLU A 108 17.98 15.55 1.45
C GLU A 108 16.58 16.02 1.04
N TRP A 109 15.69 16.16 2.03
CA TRP A 109 14.27 16.49 1.81
C TRP A 109 13.88 17.87 2.34
N ARG A 110 14.72 18.49 3.18
CA ARG A 110 14.36 19.65 4.01
C ARG A 110 14.02 20.89 3.17
N GLU A 111 14.80 21.17 2.13
CA GLU A 111 14.57 22.32 1.25
C GLU A 111 13.30 22.16 0.42
N GLU A 112 13.08 20.98 -0.16
CA GLU A 112 11.88 20.68 -0.93
C GLU A 112 10.62 20.71 -0.07
N ALA A 113 10.69 20.14 1.13
CA ALA A 113 9.58 20.18 2.08
C ALA A 113 9.24 21.60 2.52
N ALA A 114 10.24 22.48 2.72
CA ALA A 114 10.00 23.89 3.04
C ALA A 114 9.26 24.61 1.89
N ARG A 115 9.74 24.45 0.65
CA ARG A 115 9.10 25.04 -0.55
C ARG A 115 7.67 24.52 -0.75
N ASN A 116 7.48 23.22 -0.64
CA ASN A 116 6.18 22.58 -0.84
C ASN A 116 5.20 22.91 0.31
N GLY A 117 5.72 23.06 1.54
CA GLY A 117 4.95 23.50 2.70
C GLY A 117 4.39 24.90 2.52
N ALA A 118 5.21 25.86 2.08
CA ALA A 118 4.77 27.24 1.81
C ALA A 118 3.65 27.28 0.76
N ARG A 119 3.88 26.66 -0.41
CA ARG A 119 2.88 26.58 -1.49
C ARG A 119 1.59 25.89 -1.03
N ARG A 120 1.69 24.84 -0.21
CA ARG A 120 0.50 24.14 0.29
C ARG A 120 -0.27 24.98 1.31
N GLN A 121 0.42 25.73 2.18
CA GLN A 121 -0.28 26.63 3.11
C GLN A 121 -1.03 27.74 2.37
N GLU A 122 -0.45 28.30 1.31
CA GLU A 122 -1.13 29.25 0.43
C GLU A 122 -2.37 28.62 -0.20
N ALA A 123 -2.22 27.44 -0.84
CA ALA A 123 -3.35 26.72 -1.42
C ALA A 123 -4.45 26.39 -0.40
N LEU A 124 -4.09 26.02 0.84
CA LEU A 124 -5.07 25.75 1.90
C LEU A 124 -5.81 27.00 2.34
N LYS A 125 -5.15 28.17 2.36
CA LYS A 125 -5.82 29.45 2.63
C LYS A 125 -6.84 29.76 1.55
N ASP A 126 -6.45 29.62 0.28
CA ASP A 126 -7.32 29.88 -0.86
C ASP A 126 -8.53 28.93 -0.86
N ILE A 127 -8.30 27.63 -0.64
CA ILE A 127 -9.37 26.63 -0.57
C ILE A 127 -10.32 26.93 0.59
N ASN A 128 -9.81 27.26 1.78
CA ASN A 128 -10.67 27.59 2.91
C ASN A 128 -11.49 28.85 2.65
N ALA A 129 -10.91 29.88 2.03
CA ALA A 129 -11.63 31.09 1.65
C ALA A 129 -12.76 30.80 0.66
N VAL A 130 -12.51 29.93 -0.34
CA VAL A 130 -13.54 29.49 -1.30
C VAL A 130 -14.66 28.70 -0.60
N LEU A 131 -14.31 27.80 0.32
CA LEU A 131 -15.30 27.01 1.08
C LEU A 131 -16.14 27.91 1.98
N ASP A 132 -15.54 28.92 2.62
CA ASP A 132 -16.24 29.86 3.49
C ASP A 132 -17.20 30.76 2.69
N ALA A 133 -16.78 31.23 1.51
CA ALA A 133 -17.65 31.97 0.60
C ALA A 133 -18.83 31.11 0.11
N ARG A 134 -18.58 29.84 -0.24
CA ARG A 134 -19.64 28.89 -0.65
C ARG A 134 -20.60 28.59 0.49
N LEU A 135 -20.10 28.45 1.71
CA LEU A 135 -20.91 28.21 2.89
C LEU A 135 -21.81 29.41 3.19
N ALA A 136 -21.29 30.63 3.07
CA ALA A 136 -22.09 31.85 3.21
C ALA A 136 -23.20 31.93 2.15
N LYS A 137 -22.86 31.63 0.89
CA LYS A 137 -23.84 31.57 -0.21
C LYS A 137 -24.93 30.52 0.02
N ALA A 138 -24.53 29.29 0.39
CA ALA A 138 -25.48 28.20 0.64
C ALA A 138 -26.45 28.55 1.78
N ARG A 139 -25.95 29.14 2.88
CA ARG A 139 -26.82 29.59 3.99
C ARG A 139 -27.81 30.68 3.55
N ALA A 140 -27.39 31.60 2.68
CA ALA A 140 -28.27 32.64 2.15
C ALA A 140 -29.36 32.05 1.22
N GLU A 141 -28.99 31.09 0.38
CA GLU A 141 -29.92 30.37 -0.51
C GLU A 141 -30.92 29.52 0.28
N GLU A 142 -30.46 28.82 1.32
CA GLU A 142 -31.33 28.07 2.25
C GLU A 142 -32.32 28.99 2.97
N ALA A 143 -31.87 30.15 3.46
CA ALA A 143 -32.74 31.14 4.10
C ALA A 143 -33.78 31.74 3.13
N ALA A 144 -33.39 31.99 1.87
CA ALA A 144 -34.30 32.47 0.83
C ALA A 144 -35.33 31.40 0.42
N GLN A 145 -34.90 30.14 0.32
CA GLN A 145 -35.79 29.01 0.03
C GLN A 145 -36.81 28.81 1.15
N ALA A 146 -36.39 28.84 2.41
CA ALA A 146 -37.27 28.75 3.59
C ALA A 146 -38.29 29.90 3.66
N GLY A 147 -37.91 31.11 3.26
CA GLY A 147 -38.83 32.25 3.14
C GLY A 147 -39.86 32.09 2.01
N SER A 148 -39.50 31.45 0.89
CA SER A 148 -40.42 31.22 -0.22
C SER A 148 -41.42 30.08 0.02
N THR A 149 -41.01 29.03 0.75
CA THR A 149 -41.90 27.92 1.14
C THR A 149 -42.93 28.33 2.19
N ALA A 150 -42.62 29.34 3.03
CA ALA A 150 -43.58 29.91 3.97
C ALA A 150 -44.60 30.86 3.32
N ALA A 151 -44.36 31.32 2.09
CA ALA A 151 -45.19 32.30 1.38
C ALA A 151 -46.12 31.70 0.30
N LYS A 152 -46.14 30.38 0.15
CA LYS A 152 -46.98 29.68 -0.83
C LYS A 152 -48.16 29.01 -0.09
N PRO A 153 -49.43 29.44 -0.32
CA PRO A 153 -50.61 28.82 0.29
C PRO A 153 -50.90 27.43 -0.28
#